data_AF-A0A2N6FGV5-F1
#
_entry.id   AF-A0A2N6FGV5-F1
#
_cell.length_a   1.000
_cell.length_b   1.000
_cell.length_c   1.000
_cell.angle_alpha   90.00
_cell.angle_beta   90.00
_cell.angle_gamma   90.00
#
_symmetry.space_group_name_H-M   'P 1'
#
loop_
_entity.id
_entity.type
_entity.pdbx_description
1 polymer ?
#
loop_
_entity_poly.entity_id
_entity_poly.type
_entity_poly.pdbx_seq_one_letter_code
_entity_poly.pdbx_strand_id
1 'polypeptide(L)'
;MVNAILGFTILLGSIIPLGSVVLKNISNGMYGQFFRQYPPVLYHLSGLFLTYIPTAILLYLIFKKLNIAKRIQRHYLSNTLFGIGNFIFISYITIRLFASTIEGGGASYAVMLFASYFLIPTKIILFIAVIRFLIGIEPRPANELIQNVDVPTGIAD
;
A
#
# COMPACT_ATOMS: atom_id res chain seq x y z
N MET A 1 -4.55 -12.20 -5.43
CA MET A 1 -3.74 -11.09 -6.00
C MET A 1 -4.11 -9.73 -5.42
N VAL A 2 -5.39 -9.34 -5.38
CA VAL A 2 -5.82 -8.04 -4.79
C VAL A 2 -5.31 -7.86 -3.35
N ASN A 3 -5.48 -8.88 -2.49
CA ASN A 3 -4.97 -8.82 -1.10
C ASN A 3 -3.47 -8.57 -1.01
N ALA A 4 -2.68 -9.17 -1.91
CA ALA A 4 -1.24 -8.94 -1.96
C ALA A 4 -0.94 -7.50 -2.36
N ILE A 5 -1.55 -6.99 -3.45
CA ILE A 5 -1.37 -5.60 -3.88
C ILE A 5 -1.69 -4.64 -2.73
N LEU A 6 -2.84 -4.80 -2.08
CA LEU A 6 -3.22 -3.97 -0.93
C LEU A 6 -2.23 -4.07 0.23
N GLY A 7 -1.75 -5.26 0.56
CA GLY A 7 -0.79 -5.46 1.65
C GLY A 7 0.56 -4.81 1.34
N PHE A 8 1.07 -4.96 0.12
CA PHE A 8 2.26 -4.26 -0.35
C PHE A 8 2.06 -2.75 -0.33
N THR A 9 0.88 -2.25 -0.77
CA THR A 9 0.54 -0.83 -0.74
C THR A 9 0.57 -0.27 0.68
N ILE A 10 -0.04 -0.97 1.65
CA ILE A 10 -0.06 -0.56 3.05
C ILE A 10 1.36 -0.53 3.61
N LEU A 11 2.15 -1.57 3.35
CA LEU A 11 3.52 -1.66 3.86
C LEU A 11 4.40 -0.54 3.29
N LEU A 12 4.41 -0.36 1.97
CA LEU A 12 5.18 0.71 1.31
C LEU A 12 4.71 2.11 1.72
N GLY A 13 3.40 2.35 1.74
CA GLY A 13 2.83 3.63 2.16
C GLY A 13 3.13 3.96 3.63
N SER A 14 3.38 2.95 4.46
CA SER A 14 3.79 3.15 5.86
C SER A 14 5.27 3.48 6.05
N ILE A 15 6.12 3.15 5.07
CA ILE A 15 7.55 3.47 5.06
C ILE A 15 7.74 4.87 4.47
N ILE A 16 7.03 5.18 3.39
CA ILE A 16 7.16 6.46 2.66
C ILE A 16 5.79 7.15 2.64
N PRO A 17 5.45 7.97 3.66
CA PRO A 17 4.14 8.61 3.78
C PRO A 17 4.03 9.85 2.88
N LEU A 18 4.34 9.71 1.58
CA LEU A 18 4.45 10.80 0.60
C LEU A 18 3.21 11.69 0.60
N GLY A 19 2.01 11.10 0.64
CA GLY A 19 0.76 11.86 0.58
C GLY A 19 0.62 12.84 1.74
N SER A 20 0.95 12.43 2.97
CA SER A 20 0.92 13.32 4.14
C SER A 20 1.97 14.43 4.09
N VAL A 21 3.17 14.13 3.55
CA VAL A 21 4.24 15.12 3.40
C VAL A 21 3.86 16.16 2.36
N VAL A 22 3.36 15.71 1.21
CA VAL A 22 2.86 16.57 0.13
C VAL A 22 1.70 17.44 0.62
N LEU A 23 0.71 16.86 1.30
CA LEU A 23 -0.40 17.63 1.89
C LEU A 23 0.08 18.68 2.88
N LYS A 24 0.97 18.28 3.81
CA LYS A 24 1.51 19.21 4.80
C LYS A 24 2.18 20.41 4.12
N ASN A 25 2.94 20.18 3.06
CA ASN A 25 3.68 21.23 2.35
C ASN A 25 2.77 22.12 1.49
N ILE A 26 1.74 21.56 0.84
CA ILE A 26 0.83 22.34 -0.03
C ILE A 26 -0.20 23.12 0.80
N SER A 27 -0.72 22.52 1.88
CA SER A 27 -1.84 23.10 2.63
C SER A 27 -1.44 23.75 3.95
N ASN A 28 -0.16 23.77 4.30
CA ASN A 28 0.33 24.09 5.66
C ASN A 28 -0.26 23.17 6.75
N GLY A 29 -0.54 21.92 6.39
CA GLY A 29 -1.12 20.91 7.28
C GLY A 29 -2.62 21.08 7.54
N MET A 30 -3.11 20.35 8.54
CA MET A 30 -4.55 20.29 8.89
C MET A 30 -5.11 21.63 9.38
N TYR A 31 -4.29 22.43 10.05
CA TYR A 31 -4.66 23.74 10.59
C TYR A 31 -4.34 24.90 9.66
N GLY A 32 -3.86 24.62 8.45
CA GLY A 32 -3.62 25.64 7.44
C GLY A 32 -4.91 26.27 6.92
N GLN A 33 -4.77 27.41 6.24
CA GLN A 33 -5.91 28.24 5.80
C GLN A 33 -6.94 27.47 4.96
N PHE A 34 -6.50 26.50 4.16
CA PHE A 34 -7.38 25.68 3.34
C PHE A 34 -8.21 24.70 4.16
N PHE A 35 -7.57 23.80 4.93
CA PHE A 35 -8.28 22.73 5.64
C PHE A 35 -9.01 23.18 6.90
N ARG A 36 -8.69 24.36 7.45
CA ARG A 36 -9.40 24.92 8.61
C ARG A 36 -10.89 25.18 8.34
N GLN A 37 -11.26 25.40 7.08
CA GLN A 37 -12.64 25.64 6.66
C GLN A 37 -13.44 24.35 6.49
N TYR A 38 -12.79 23.18 6.58
CA TYR A 38 -13.37 21.89 6.28
C TYR A 38 -13.33 20.95 7.50
N PRO A 39 -14.22 19.94 7.55
CA PRO A 39 -14.15 18.90 8.56
C PRO A 39 -12.78 18.18 8.56
N PRO A 40 -12.19 17.87 9.74
CA PRO A 40 -10.88 17.19 9.84
C PRO A 40 -10.79 15.86 9.08
N VAL A 41 -11.92 15.17 8.93
CA VAL A 41 -12.02 13.93 8.15
C VAL A 41 -11.55 14.10 6.70
N LEU A 42 -11.77 15.27 6.08
CA LEU A 42 -11.34 15.53 4.71
C LEU A 42 -9.82 15.62 4.58
N TYR A 43 -9.13 16.18 5.58
CA TYR A 43 -7.67 16.18 5.62
C TYR A 43 -7.13 14.76 5.72
N HIS A 44 -7.71 13.94 6.61
CA HIS A 44 -7.31 12.54 6.76
C HIS A 44 -7.58 11.72 5.51
N LEU A 45 -8.76 11.84 4.89
CA LEU A 45 -9.09 11.16 3.64
C LEU A 45 -8.11 11.56 2.52
N SER A 46 -7.87 12.85 2.33
CA SER A 46 -6.91 13.34 1.32
C SER A 46 -5.52 12.72 1.54
N GLY A 47 -5.08 12.65 2.80
CA GLY A 47 -3.82 12.02 3.19
C GLY A 47 -3.74 10.54 2.82
N LEU A 48 -4.81 9.79 3.10
CA LEU A 48 -4.91 8.38 2.75
C LEU A 48 -4.91 8.18 1.23
N PHE A 49 -5.70 8.96 0.51
CA PHE A 49 -5.79 8.90 -0.95
C PHE A 49 -4.43 9.16 -1.60
N LEU A 50 -3.77 10.26 -1.25
CA LEU A 50 -2.48 10.62 -1.84
C LEU A 50 -1.35 9.66 -1.44
N THR A 51 -1.45 9.00 -0.28
CA THR A 51 -0.42 8.04 0.15
C THR A 51 -0.60 6.67 -0.51
N TYR A 52 -1.83 6.15 -0.55
CA TYR A 52 -2.07 4.75 -0.91
C TYR A 52 -2.50 4.55 -2.37
N ILE A 53 -3.24 5.47 -2.99
CA ILE A 53 -3.71 5.28 -4.38
C ILE A 53 -2.54 5.26 -5.38
N PRO A 54 -1.62 6.25 -5.41
CA PRO A 54 -0.49 6.21 -6.34
C PRO A 54 0.36 4.94 -6.18
N THR A 55 0.59 4.54 -4.92
CA THR A 55 1.33 3.33 -4.57
C THR A 55 0.62 2.06 -5.05
N ALA A 56 -0.71 1.97 -4.89
CA ALA A 56 -1.52 0.86 -5.38
C ALA A 56 -1.50 0.75 -6.90
N ILE A 57 -1.63 1.88 -7.61
CA ILE A 57 -1.56 1.93 -9.08
C ILE A 57 -0.19 1.44 -9.55
N LEU A 58 0.90 1.96 -8.96
CA LEU A 58 2.26 1.55 -9.30
C LEU A 58 2.47 0.04 -9.10
N LEU A 59 2.05 -0.49 -7.94
CA LEU A 59 2.17 -1.92 -7.65
C LEU A 59 1.32 -2.77 -8.59
N TYR A 60 0.09 -2.35 -8.92
CA TYR A 60 -0.75 -3.04 -9.89
C TYR A 60 -0.06 -3.11 -11.26
N LEU A 61 0.52 -2.00 -11.73
CA LEU A 61 1.27 -1.96 -12.99
C LEU A 61 2.50 -2.86 -12.96
N ILE A 62 3.27 -2.88 -11.87
CA ILE A 62 4.42 -3.77 -11.69
C ILE A 62 3.98 -5.23 -11.72
N PHE A 63 2.94 -5.59 -10.95
CA PHE A 63 2.43 -6.96 -10.86
C PHE A 63 1.90 -7.46 -12.20
N LYS A 64 1.22 -6.58 -12.95
CA LYS A 64 0.73 -6.85 -14.31
C LYS A 64 1.89 -7.02 -15.29
N LYS A 65 2.85 -6.09 -15.31
CA LYS A 65 4.01 -6.13 -16.22
C LYS A 65 4.89 -7.36 -16.00
N LEU A 66 5.06 -7.78 -14.75
CA LEU A 66 5.88 -8.94 -14.39
C LEU A 66 5.11 -10.27 -14.41
N ASN A 67 3.81 -10.26 -14.76
CA ASN A 67 2.93 -11.43 -14.76
C ASN A 67 3.01 -12.25 -13.45
N ILE A 68 3.11 -11.56 -12.31
CA ILE A 68 3.34 -12.21 -10.99
C ILE A 68 2.27 -13.26 -10.68
N ALA A 69 1.02 -13.04 -11.13
CA ALA A 69 -0.09 -13.95 -10.92
C ALA A 69 0.16 -15.36 -11.49
N LYS A 70 0.92 -15.47 -12.60
CA LYS A 70 1.24 -16.75 -13.23
C LYS A 70 2.49 -17.42 -12.65
N ARG A 71 3.37 -16.63 -12.01
CA ARG A 71 4.69 -17.06 -11.52
C ARG A 71 4.71 -17.45 -10.04
N ILE A 72 3.62 -17.20 -9.31
CA ILE A 72 3.56 -17.51 -7.89
C ILE A 72 3.09 -18.95 -7.67
N GLN A 73 3.89 -19.73 -6.95
CA GLN A 73 3.53 -21.07 -6.55
C GLN A 73 2.36 -21.03 -5.55
N ARG A 74 1.37 -21.92 -5.74
CA ARG A 74 0.14 -21.93 -4.93
C ARG A 74 0.38 -22.08 -3.43
N HIS A 75 1.39 -22.84 -3.01
CA HIS A 75 1.73 -23.04 -1.60
C HIS A 75 2.22 -21.76 -0.89
N TYR A 76 2.77 -20.81 -1.64
CA TYR A 76 3.33 -19.55 -1.11
C TYR A 76 2.34 -18.39 -1.17
N LEU A 77 1.11 -18.64 -1.66
CA LEU A 77 0.02 -17.66 -1.62
C LEU A 77 -0.33 -17.34 -0.16
N SER A 78 0.24 -16.26 0.34
CA SER A 78 0.00 -15.74 1.70
C SER A 78 -1.31 -14.95 1.79
N ASN A 79 -2.34 -15.38 1.07
CA ASN A 79 -3.62 -14.66 0.96
C ASN A 79 -4.27 -14.43 2.32
N THR A 80 -4.19 -15.40 3.22
CA THR A 80 -4.73 -15.29 4.59
C THR A 80 -3.98 -14.26 5.42
N LEU A 81 -2.64 -14.27 5.38
CA LEU A 81 -1.83 -13.29 6.12
C LEU A 81 -2.05 -11.87 5.59
N PHE A 82 -2.08 -11.70 4.27
CA PHE A 82 -2.47 -10.43 3.65
C PHE A 82 -3.89 -10.02 4.05
N GLY A 83 -4.84 -10.95 4.04
CA GLY A 83 -6.23 -10.69 4.43
C GLY A 83 -6.34 -10.19 5.87
N ILE A 84 -5.68 -10.86 6.82
CA ILE A 84 -5.67 -10.47 8.24
C ILE A 84 -5.04 -9.09 8.40
N GLY A 85 -3.85 -8.87 7.83
CA GLY A 85 -3.17 -7.57 7.93
C GLY A 85 -3.99 -6.43 7.31
N ASN A 86 -4.56 -6.64 6.12
CA ASN A 86 -5.43 -5.67 5.47
C ASN A 86 -6.68 -5.37 6.32
N PHE A 87 -7.31 -6.41 6.87
CA PHE A 87 -8.50 -6.25 7.70
C PHE A 87 -8.23 -5.43 8.96
N ILE A 88 -7.15 -5.72 9.69
CA ILE A 88 -6.77 -4.95 10.89
C ILE A 88 -6.46 -3.50 10.51
N PHE A 89 -5.70 -3.28 9.42
CA PHE A 89 -5.37 -1.93 8.95
C PHE A 89 -6.62 -1.12 8.59
N ILE A 90 -7.50 -1.70 7.76
CA ILE A 90 -8.73 -1.04 7.31
C ILE A 90 -9.63 -0.74 8.52
N SER A 91 -9.79 -1.70 9.43
CA SER A 91 -10.58 -1.50 10.66
C SER A 91 -10.05 -0.33 11.49
N TYR A 92 -8.73 -0.25 11.69
CA TYR A 92 -8.10 0.87 12.38
C TYR A 92 -8.36 2.21 11.67
N ILE A 93 -8.17 2.27 10.35
CA ILE A 93 -8.42 3.48 9.56
C ILE A 93 -9.88 3.91 9.65
N THR A 94 -10.83 2.97 9.55
CA THR A 94 -12.25 3.23 9.68
C THR A 94 -12.57 3.80 11.06
N ILE A 95 -12.10 3.19 12.14
CA ILE A 95 -12.28 3.69 13.52
C ILE A 95 -11.70 5.09 13.67
N ARG A 96 -10.50 5.35 13.12
CA ARG A 96 -9.86 6.67 13.16
C ARG A 96 -10.67 7.73 12.41
N LEU A 97 -11.19 7.39 11.23
CA LEU A 97 -12.01 8.32 10.45
C LEU A 97 -13.31 8.65 11.19
N PHE A 98 -14.00 7.66 11.76
CA PHE A 98 -15.17 7.89 12.61
C PHE A 98 -14.84 8.71 13.85
N ALA A 99 -13.72 8.44 14.52
CA ALA A 99 -13.30 9.22 15.68
C ALA A 99 -12.99 10.68 15.33
N SER A 100 -12.59 10.97 14.08
CA SER A 100 -12.33 12.33 13.60
C SER A 100 -13.58 13.15 13.33
N THR A 101 -14.77 12.53 13.30
CA THR A 101 -16.05 13.24 13.15
C THR A 101 -16.65 13.65 14.50
N ILE A 102 -16.09 13.20 15.62
CA ILE A 102 -16.55 13.57 16.97
C ILE A 102 -15.92 14.90 17.37
N GLU A 103 -16.76 15.87 17.73
CA GLU A 103 -16.33 17.20 18.17
C GLU A 103 -15.45 17.13 19.44
N GLY A 104 -14.58 18.14 19.61
CA GLY A 104 -13.68 18.22 20.76
C GLY A 104 -12.39 17.38 20.65
N GLY A 105 -12.25 16.53 19.62
CA GLY A 105 -10.96 15.88 19.25
C GLY A 105 -10.45 14.80 20.20
N GLY A 106 -11.03 14.65 21.40
CA GLY A 106 -10.62 13.66 22.40
C GLY A 106 -10.71 12.21 21.90
N ALA A 107 -11.76 11.88 21.13
CA ALA A 107 -11.91 10.54 20.56
C ALA A 107 -10.79 10.22 19.55
N SER A 108 -10.48 11.16 18.65
CA SER A 108 -9.38 11.00 17.68
C SER A 108 -8.03 10.86 18.38
N TYR A 109 -7.82 11.63 19.46
CA TYR A 109 -6.62 11.52 20.29
C TYR A 109 -6.50 10.15 20.98
N ALA A 110 -7.58 9.64 21.58
CA ALA A 110 -7.60 8.33 22.21
C ALA A 110 -7.27 7.21 21.20
N VAL A 111 -7.91 7.22 20.01
CA VAL A 111 -7.60 6.25 18.94
C VAL A 111 -6.14 6.35 18.51
N MET A 112 -5.57 7.54 18.45
CA MET A 112 -4.16 7.74 18.09
C MET A 112 -3.20 7.18 19.14
N LEU A 113 -3.52 7.31 20.44
CA LEU A 113 -2.72 6.73 21.52
C LEU A 113 -2.65 5.20 21.41
N PHE A 114 -3.78 4.56 21.07
CA PHE A 114 -3.82 3.10 20.92
C PHE A 114 -3.40 2.59 19.54
N ALA A 115 -3.15 3.49 18.58
CA ALA A 115 -2.84 3.13 17.19
C ALA A 115 -1.66 2.16 17.08
N SER A 116 -0.60 2.36 17.87
CA SER A 116 0.60 1.52 17.83
C SER A 116 0.31 0.05 18.12
N TYR A 117 -0.63 -0.24 19.03
CA TYR A 117 -1.01 -1.61 19.39
C TYR A 117 -1.67 -2.37 18.23
N PHE A 118 -2.28 -1.67 17.27
CA PHE A 118 -2.86 -2.28 16.07
C PHE A 118 -1.91 -2.23 14.88
N LEU A 119 -1.23 -1.10 14.68
CA LEU A 119 -0.40 -0.88 13.50
C LEU A 119 0.90 -1.67 13.51
N ILE A 120 1.55 -1.83 14.68
CA ILE A 120 2.79 -2.63 14.78
C ILE A 120 2.55 -4.10 14.39
N PRO A 121 1.61 -4.84 15.01
CA PRO A 121 1.37 -6.23 14.62
C PRO A 121 0.89 -6.35 13.17
N THR A 122 0.08 -5.40 12.69
CA THR A 122 -0.32 -5.35 11.29
C THR A 122 0.88 -5.29 10.34
N LYS A 123 1.84 -4.39 10.61
CA LYS A 123 3.07 -4.27 9.81
C LYS A 123 3.89 -5.55 9.84
N ILE A 124 4.02 -6.19 11.00
CA ILE A 124 4.75 -7.46 11.15
C ILE A 124 4.08 -8.56 10.32
N ILE A 125 2.76 -8.71 10.42
CA ILE A 125 1.99 -9.71 9.65
C ILE A 125 2.15 -9.48 8.15
N LEU A 126 1.99 -8.23 7.70
CA LEU A 126 2.15 -7.87 6.28
C LEU A 126 3.58 -8.08 5.80
N PHE A 127 4.58 -7.78 6.62
CA PHE A 127 5.99 -8.00 6.28
C PHE A 127 6.30 -9.50 6.09
N ILE A 128 5.82 -10.36 7.00
CA ILE A 128 5.95 -11.82 6.86
C ILE A 128 5.23 -12.30 5.60
N ALA A 129 4.02 -11.80 5.33
CA ALA A 129 3.26 -12.14 4.12
C ALA A 129 4.01 -11.75 2.84
N VAL A 130 4.63 -10.57 2.82
CA VAL A 130 5.47 -10.08 1.71
C VAL A 130 6.67 -10.97 1.50
N ILE A 131 7.44 -11.30 2.54
CA ILE A 131 8.61 -12.20 2.41
C ILE A 131 8.20 -13.55 1.84
N ARG A 132 7.17 -14.18 2.42
CA ARG A 132 6.68 -15.48 1.94
C ARG A 132 6.16 -15.41 0.50
N PHE A 133 5.50 -14.32 0.14
CA PHE A 133 5.04 -14.09 -1.24
C PHE A 133 6.23 -13.94 -2.21
N LEU A 134 7.27 -13.18 -1.85
CA LEU A 134 8.45 -12.96 -2.68
C LEU A 134 9.26 -14.24 -2.90
N ILE A 135 9.43 -15.07 -1.85
CA ILE A 135 10.10 -16.38 -1.96
C ILE A 135 9.37 -17.31 -2.94
N GLY A 136 8.03 -17.19 -3.01
CA GLY A 136 7.20 -18.00 -3.90
C GLY A 136 7.18 -17.57 -5.37
N ILE A 137 7.86 -16.47 -5.73
CA ILE A 137 7.91 -15.98 -7.12
C ILE A 137 9.03 -16.70 -7.86
N GLU A 138 8.67 -17.54 -8.83
CA GLU A 138 9.65 -18.23 -9.66
C GLU A 138 10.39 -17.24 -10.58
N PRO A 139 11.71 -17.40 -10.81
CA PRO A 139 12.45 -16.59 -11.77
C PRO A 139 11.86 -16.72 -13.17
N ARG A 140 11.99 -15.67 -13.98
CA ARG A 140 11.45 -15.68 -15.34
C ARG A 140 12.24 -16.69 -16.17
N PRO A 141 11.59 -17.61 -16.92
CA PRO A 141 12.32 -18.57 -17.74
C PRO A 141 13.15 -17.83 -18.80
N ALA A 142 14.43 -18.22 -18.95
CA ALA A 142 15.40 -17.56 -19.84
C ALA A 142 14.95 -17.50 -21.30
N ASN A 143 14.12 -18.46 -21.72
CA ASN A 143 13.64 -18.58 -23.10
C ASN A 143 12.70 -17.41 -23.49
N GLU A 144 12.01 -16.77 -22.54
CA GLU A 144 11.23 -15.55 -22.80
C GLU A 144 12.11 -14.30 -22.96
N LEU A 145 13.34 -14.31 -22.42
CA LEU A 145 14.27 -13.19 -22.53
C LEU A 145 14.93 -13.17 -23.91
N ILE A 146 15.21 -14.34 -24.48
CA ILE A 146 15.91 -14.49 -25.77
C ILE A 146 14.97 -14.19 -26.95
N GLN A 147 13.68 -14.54 -26.87
CA GLN A 147 12.71 -14.27 -27.94
C GLN A 147 12.36 -12.79 -28.15
N ASN A 148 12.73 -11.90 -27.23
CA ASN A 148 12.49 -10.45 -27.35
C ASN A 148 13.75 -9.67 -27.76
N VAL A 149 14.87 -10.34 -27.99
CA VAL A 149 16.04 -9.74 -28.62
C VAL A 149 15.89 -10.03 -30.10
N ASP A 150 15.35 -9.07 -30.85
CA ASP A 150 15.43 -9.08 -32.32
C ASP A 150 16.92 -9.07 -32.68
N VAL A 151 17.49 -10.26 -32.84
CA VAL A 151 18.85 -10.39 -33.37
C VAL A 151 18.74 -9.91 -34.81
N PRO A 152 19.43 -8.81 -35.20
CA PRO A 152 19.40 -8.35 -36.57
C PRO A 152 20.01 -9.48 -37.41
N THR A 153 19.17 -10.16 -38.19
CA THR A 153 19.61 -11.08 -39.25
C THR A 153 20.19 -10.23 -40.36
N GLY A 154 21.40 -9.72 -40.13
CA GLY A 154 22.05 -8.73 -40.98
C GLY A 154 23.46 -9.15 -41.33
N ILE A 155 23.61 -10.25 -42.06
CA ILE A 155 24.62 -10.40 -43.11
C ILE A 155 23.95 -11.21 -44.22
N ALA A 156 23.35 -10.51 -45.17
CA ALA A 156 23.07 -11.07 -46.49
C ALA A 156 24.16 -10.47 -47.40
N ASP A 157 25.04 -11.36 -47.86
CA ASP A 157 26.13 -11.09 -48.79
C ASP A 157 25.62 -10.65 -50.18
#